data_AF-A0A1I9YPK0-F1
#
_entry.id   AF-A0A1I9YPK0-F1
#
_cell.length_a   1.000
_cell.length_b   1.000
_cell.length_c   1.000
_cell.angle_alpha   90.00
_cell.angle_beta   90.00
_cell.angle_gamma   90.00
#
_symmetry.space_group_name_H-M   'P 1'
#
loop_
_entity.id
_entity.type
_entity.pdbx_description
1 polymer ?
#
loop_
_entity_poly.entity_id
_entity_poly.type
_entity_poly.pdbx_seq_one_letter_code
_entity_poly.pdbx_strand_id
1 'polypeptide(L)'
;MSRQICRRGDDFAATLGKQRDALLASDGKQQNDPSKGALAIIEALKAKQPPLHLLLGVDALELARKQLAAMARDFDAWETLTRSTAFDEPA
;
A
#
# COMPACT_ATOMS: atom_id res chain seq x y z
N MET A 1 -32.81 16.40 -21.55
CA MET A 1 -32.38 15.25 -20.71
C MET A 1 -30.97 15.49 -20.16
N SER A 2 -30.80 16.31 -19.10
CA SER A 2 -29.45 16.59 -18.55
C SER A 2 -29.45 16.85 -17.04
N ARG A 3 -30.09 16.00 -16.24
CA ARG A 3 -30.09 16.07 -14.76
C ARG A 3 -29.10 15.10 -14.08
N GLN A 4 -28.38 14.29 -14.86
CA GLN A 4 -27.53 13.20 -14.35
C GLN A 4 -26.14 13.69 -13.88
N ILE A 5 -25.63 14.82 -14.41
CA ILE A 5 -24.25 15.26 -14.18
C ILE A 5 -24.09 15.99 -12.82
N CYS A 6 -25.05 16.82 -12.41
CA CYS A 6 -24.95 17.53 -11.12
C CYS A 6 -25.02 16.58 -9.91
N ARG A 7 -25.85 15.52 -9.93
CA ARG A 7 -25.95 14.59 -8.79
C ARG A 7 -24.65 13.85 -8.47
N ARG A 8 -23.84 13.52 -9.49
CA ARG A 8 -22.56 12.80 -9.28
C ARG A 8 -21.48 13.69 -8.67
N GLY A 9 -21.51 15.00 -8.94
CA GLY A 9 -20.58 15.97 -8.36
C GLY A 9 -20.84 16.21 -6.87
N ASP A 10 -22.10 16.25 -6.46
CA ASP A 10 -22.48 16.54 -5.08
C ASP A 10 -22.14 15.39 -4.11
N ASP A 11 -22.40 14.14 -4.50
CA ASP A 11 -22.04 12.96 -3.69
C ASP A 11 -20.50 12.76 -3.61
N PHE A 12 -19.80 13.07 -4.69
CA PHE A 12 -18.33 13.02 -4.76
C PHE A 12 -17.70 14.14 -3.90
N ALA A 13 -18.25 15.35 -3.95
CA ALA A 13 -17.83 16.47 -3.11
C ALA A 13 -18.12 16.24 -1.63
N ALA A 14 -19.24 15.60 -1.27
CA ALA A 14 -19.56 15.27 0.12
C ALA A 14 -18.58 14.23 0.73
N THR A 15 -18.13 13.27 -0.08
CA THR A 15 -17.19 12.22 0.35
C THR A 15 -15.75 12.74 0.42
N LEU A 16 -15.32 13.46 -0.62
CA LEU A 16 -13.98 14.04 -0.67
C LEU A 16 -13.83 15.28 0.22
N GLY A 17 -14.90 16.04 0.46
CA GLY A 17 -14.88 17.20 1.35
C GLY A 17 -14.40 16.81 2.74
N LYS A 18 -14.95 15.72 3.30
CA LYS A 18 -14.53 15.20 4.60
C LYS A 18 -13.07 14.72 4.62
N GLN A 19 -12.63 14.02 3.57
CA GLN A 19 -11.23 13.56 3.46
C GLN A 19 -10.27 14.73 3.28
N ARG A 20 -10.62 15.71 2.45
CA ARG A 20 -9.83 16.93 2.22
C ARG A 20 -9.71 17.74 3.50
N ASP A 21 -10.81 17.92 4.22
CA ASP A 21 -10.81 18.66 5.48
C ASP A 21 -10.00 17.92 6.56
N ALA A 22 -10.04 16.58 6.59
CA ALA A 22 -9.16 15.77 7.44
C ALA A 22 -7.67 15.86 7.04
N LEU A 23 -7.37 15.95 5.74
CA LEU A 23 -6.02 16.13 5.21
C LEU A 23 -5.46 17.51 5.59
N LEU A 24 -6.28 18.56 5.44
CA LEU A 24 -5.94 19.92 5.87
C LEU A 24 -5.78 20.01 7.40
N ALA A 25 -6.62 19.31 8.16
CA ALA A 25 -6.52 19.29 9.62
C ALA A 25 -5.32 18.47 10.16
N SER A 26 -4.73 17.61 9.33
CA SER A 26 -3.54 16.81 9.64
C SER A 26 -2.24 17.42 9.11
N ASP A 27 -2.32 18.57 8.43
CA ASP A 27 -1.15 19.36 8.04
C ASP A 27 -0.35 19.75 9.30
N GLY A 28 0.93 19.38 9.32
CA GLY A 28 1.81 19.53 10.49
C GLY A 28 1.58 18.55 11.65
N LYS A 29 0.60 17.63 11.58
CA LYS A 29 0.36 16.55 12.57
C LYS A 29 0.56 15.15 12.01
N GLN A 30 1.28 15.05 10.90
CA GLN A 30 1.56 13.75 10.30
C GLN A 30 2.36 12.90 11.28
N GLN A 31 1.97 11.63 11.41
CA GLN A 31 2.64 10.66 12.30
C GLN A 31 4.11 10.43 11.92
N ASN A 32 4.45 10.71 10.66
CA ASN A 32 5.82 10.64 10.13
C ASN A 32 6.27 12.03 9.65
N ASP A 33 7.57 12.29 9.74
CA ASP A 33 8.20 13.53 9.27
C ASP A 33 8.29 13.56 7.73
N PRO A 34 7.54 14.45 7.05
CA PRO A 34 7.50 14.49 5.58
C PRO A 34 8.84 14.90 4.96
N SER A 35 9.64 15.71 5.66
CA SER A 35 10.98 16.09 5.18
C SER A 35 11.91 14.89 5.17
N LYS A 36 11.87 14.05 6.21
CA LYS A 36 12.63 12.78 6.23
C LYS A 36 12.15 11.79 5.18
N GLY A 37 10.84 11.72 4.94
CA GLY A 37 10.28 10.91 3.86
C GLY A 37 10.78 11.32 2.48
N ALA A 38 10.81 12.63 2.19
CA ALA A 38 11.33 13.15 0.93
C ALA A 38 12.81 12.83 0.73
N LEU A 39 13.64 12.95 1.79
CA LEU A 39 15.05 12.60 1.75
C LEU A 39 15.24 11.09 1.47
N ALA A 40 14.47 10.22 2.12
CA ALA A 40 14.53 8.78 1.89
C ALA A 40 14.18 8.39 0.45
N ILE A 41 13.22 9.07 -0.18
CA ILE A 41 12.91 8.88 -1.61
C ILE A 41 14.10 9.27 -2.48
N ILE A 42 14.72 10.43 -2.22
CA ILE A 42 15.89 10.89 -2.98
C ILE A 42 17.06 9.91 -2.84
N GLU A 43 17.30 9.38 -1.65
CA GLU A 43 18.34 8.37 -1.43
C GLU A 43 18.05 7.06 -2.16
N ALA A 44 16.79 6.58 -2.12
CA ALA A 44 16.38 5.38 -2.83
C ALA A 44 16.59 5.49 -4.35
N LEU A 45 16.34 6.67 -4.94
CA LEU A 45 16.56 6.94 -6.36
C LEU A 45 18.04 7.05 -6.73
N LYS A 46 18.90 7.44 -5.77
CA LYS A 46 20.36 7.52 -5.96
C LYS A 46 21.06 6.18 -5.74
N ALA A 47 20.38 5.18 -5.21
CA ALA A 47 20.95 3.86 -5.00
C ALA A 47 21.31 3.19 -6.34
N LYS A 48 22.41 2.44 -6.36
CA LYS A 48 22.84 1.68 -7.55
C LYS A 48 21.80 0.67 -8.02
N GLN A 49 20.99 0.17 -7.10
CA GLN A 49 19.85 -0.70 -7.36
C GLN A 49 18.64 -0.09 -6.63
N PRO A 50 17.81 0.70 -7.31
CA PRO A 50 16.66 1.32 -6.68
C PRO A 50 15.63 0.25 -6.27
N PRO A 51 15.04 0.36 -5.08
CA PRO A 51 14.04 -0.61 -4.62
C PRO A 51 12.73 -0.48 -5.43
N LEU A 52 12.11 -1.61 -5.76
CA LEU A 52 10.78 -1.62 -6.39
C LEU A 52 9.69 -1.09 -5.43
N HIS A 53 9.83 -1.38 -4.14
CA HIS A 53 8.93 -0.93 -3.08
C HIS A 53 9.74 -0.23 -1.99
N LEU A 54 9.48 1.07 -1.78
CA LEU A 54 10.09 1.86 -0.72
C LEU A 54 9.08 2.07 0.41
N LEU A 55 9.39 1.55 1.59
CA LEU A 55 8.58 1.73 2.79
C LEU A 55 9.04 2.97 3.54
N LEU A 56 8.11 3.89 3.82
CA LEU A 56 8.40 5.16 4.49
C LEU A 56 7.76 5.17 5.87
N GLY A 57 8.60 5.14 6.91
CA GLY A 57 8.18 5.15 8.31
C GLY A 57 8.05 3.75 8.93
N VAL A 58 8.01 3.72 10.26
CA VAL A 58 8.00 2.48 11.06
C VAL A 58 6.68 1.72 10.88
N ASP A 59 5.56 2.42 10.84
CA ASP A 59 4.24 1.78 10.68
C ASP A 59 4.11 1.07 9.32
N ALA A 60 4.65 1.68 8.26
CA ALA A 60 4.67 1.07 6.92
C ALA A 60 5.51 -0.21 6.91
N LEU A 61 6.66 -0.21 7.59
CA LEU A 61 7.51 -1.39 7.73
C LEU A 61 6.79 -2.52 8.49
N GLU A 62 6.19 -2.19 9.63
CA GLU A 62 5.48 -3.17 10.47
C GLU A 62 4.26 -3.76 9.75
N LEU A 63 3.49 -2.95 9.03
CA LEU A 63 2.37 -3.43 8.24
C LEU A 63 2.81 -4.36 7.10
N ALA A 64 3.87 -3.98 6.36
CA ALA A 64 4.41 -4.81 5.30
C ALA A 64 4.90 -6.16 5.82
N ARG A 65 5.60 -6.18 6.95
CA ARG A 65 6.04 -7.41 7.61
C ARG A 65 4.88 -8.30 8.04
N LYS A 66 3.83 -7.71 8.63
CA LYS A 66 2.61 -8.46 8.99
C LYS A 66 1.95 -9.09 7.78
N GLN A 67 1.86 -8.37 6.66
CA GLN A 67 1.29 -8.89 5.42
C GLN A 67 2.12 -10.05 4.86
N LEU A 68 3.45 -9.89 4.79
CA LEU A 68 4.35 -10.96 4.34
C LEU A 68 4.24 -12.21 5.22
N ALA A 69 4.17 -12.03 6.55
CA ALA A 69 4.01 -13.13 7.49
C ALA A 69 2.64 -13.82 7.37
N ALA A 70 1.59 -13.11 6.97
CA ALA A 70 0.30 -13.73 6.66
C ALA A 70 0.40 -14.59 5.40
N MET A 71 0.96 -14.05 4.32
CA MET A 71 1.11 -14.76 3.05
C MET A 71 2.01 -16.00 3.19
N ALA A 72 3.11 -15.90 3.95
CA ALA A 72 3.97 -17.04 4.23
C ALA A 72 3.22 -18.17 4.96
N ARG A 73 2.42 -17.82 5.98
CA ARG A 73 1.58 -18.80 6.69
C ARG A 73 0.57 -19.47 5.77
N ASP A 74 -0.01 -18.72 4.85
CA ASP A 74 -0.91 -19.31 3.86
C ASP A 74 -0.16 -20.28 2.94
N PHE A 75 1.03 -19.92 2.46
CA PHE A 75 1.85 -20.81 1.63
C PHE A 75 2.21 -22.10 2.36
N ASP A 76 2.64 -22.00 3.62
CA ASP A 76 2.99 -23.15 4.45
C ASP A 76 1.75 -24.05 4.68
N ALA A 77 0.57 -23.46 4.92
CA ALA A 77 -0.67 -24.20 5.12
C ALA A 77 -1.10 -25.00 3.88
N TRP A 78 -0.78 -24.50 2.68
CA TRP A 78 -1.16 -25.14 1.41
C TRP A 78 0.00 -25.89 0.75
N GLU A 79 1.17 -25.98 1.38
CA GLU A 79 2.39 -26.54 0.78
C GLU A 79 2.19 -27.95 0.23
N THR A 80 1.56 -28.84 0.99
CA THR A 80 1.32 -30.23 0.57
C THR A 80 0.45 -30.29 -0.68
N LEU A 81 -0.61 -29.49 -0.75
CA LEU A 81 -1.49 -29.43 -1.90
C LEU A 81 -0.76 -28.86 -3.12
N THR A 82 -0.02 -27.76 -2.95
CA THR A 82 0.78 -27.17 -4.02
C THR A 82 1.84 -28.13 -4.56
N ARG A 83 2.45 -28.95 -3.69
CA ARG A 83 3.41 -29.98 -4.11
C ARG A 83 2.74 -31.15 -4.82
N SER A 84 1.51 -31.52 -4.45
CA SER A 84 0.78 -32.61 -5.11
C SER A 84 0.41 -32.34 -6.56
N THR A 85 0.47 -31.09 -7.01
CA THR A 85 0.24 -30.72 -8.42
C THR A 85 1.51 -30.81 -9.27
N ALA A 86 2.64 -31.24 -8.71
CA ALA A 86 3.85 -31.49 -9.48
C ALA A 86 3.64 -32.66 -10.45
N PHE A 87 4.31 -32.61 -11.61
CA PHE A 87 4.25 -33.69 -12.59
C PHE A 87 4.96 -34.92 -12.02
N ASP A 88 4.29 -36.07 -12.00
CA ASP A 88 4.95 -37.34 -11.68
C ASP A 88 5.93 -37.66 -12.82
N GLU A 89 7.21 -37.72 -12.49
CA GLU A 89 8.26 -37.99 -13.46
C GLU A 89 8.01 -39.36 -14.14
N PRO A 90 8.00 -39.43 -15.48
CA PRO A 90 7.79 -40.69 -16.18
C PRO A 90 9.03 -41.58 -15.97
N ALA A 91 8.79 -42.79 -15.45
CA ALA A 91 9.79 -43.84 -15.26
C ALA A 91 10.44 -44.30 -16.57
#